data_AF-A0A519K5J5-F1
#
_entry.id   AF-A0A519K5J5-F1
#
_cell.length_a   1.000
_cell.length_b   1.000
_cell.length_c   1.000
_cell.angle_alpha   90.00
_cell.angle_beta   90.00
_cell.angle_gamma   90.00
#
_symmetry.space_group_name_H-M   'P 1'
#
loop_
_entity.id
_entity.type
_entity.pdbx_description
1 polymer ?
#
loop_
_entity_poly.entity_id
_entity_poly.type
_entity_poly.pdbx_seq_one_letter_code
_entity_poly.pdbx_strand_id
1 'polypeptide(L)'
;MGRRAPGHVFMASKWVFPGGKVERSDASAAFATDLSHPDAVRLTREVPPRRARAMALAAVRETFEETGLLLAEPAPPASVVGGWREFRAVGALPDLAALSYVARAITPPGRTRRFDARFFMADASALLHPEPTAGSGELDEIAWLPLEDARALDLPAITRFVLGEVAERLSRPNRPLPFVRMVRGQHVVEHQD
;
A
#
# COMPACT_ATOMS: atom_id res chain seq x y z
N MET A 1 6.33 -7.54 4.82
CA MET A 1 7.26 -6.54 4.23
C MET A 1 8.18 -7.27 3.26
N GLY A 2 8.91 -6.55 2.40
CA GLY A 2 9.95 -7.20 1.61
C GLY A 2 11.17 -6.33 1.37
N ARG A 3 12.28 -7.00 1.08
CA ARG A 3 13.56 -6.38 0.75
C ARG A 3 13.67 -6.26 -0.76
N ARG A 4 14.01 -5.05 -1.22
CA ARG A 4 14.23 -4.82 -2.65
C ARG A 4 15.47 -5.53 -3.13
N ALA A 5 15.37 -6.15 -4.30
CA ALA A 5 16.48 -6.81 -4.95
C ALA A 5 17.70 -5.86 -5.11
N PRO A 6 18.94 -6.37 -5.03
CA PRO A 6 20.16 -5.55 -5.12
C PRO A 6 20.29 -4.75 -6.43
N GLY A 7 19.70 -5.24 -7.53
CA GLY A 7 19.70 -4.57 -8.84
C GLY A 7 18.65 -3.46 -8.97
N HIS A 8 17.84 -3.21 -7.94
CA HIS A 8 16.74 -2.26 -8.04
C HIS A 8 17.25 -0.80 -8.11
N VAL A 9 16.84 -0.06 -9.14
CA VAL A 9 17.31 1.31 -9.46
C VAL A 9 16.96 2.34 -8.37
N PHE A 10 16.10 1.98 -7.40
CA PHE A 10 15.70 2.84 -6.29
C PHE A 10 15.62 2.05 -4.98
N MET A 11 16.41 2.43 -3.96
CA MET A 11 16.41 1.77 -2.63
C MET A 11 16.78 0.27 -2.67
N ALA A 12 17.81 -0.10 -3.44
CA ALA A 12 18.35 -1.46 -3.41
C ALA A 12 18.65 -1.92 -1.98
N SER A 13 18.33 -3.19 -1.69
CA SER A 13 18.56 -3.85 -0.40
C SER A 13 17.83 -3.25 0.81
N LYS A 14 16.95 -2.26 0.62
CA LYS A 14 16.11 -1.71 1.70
C LYS A 14 14.82 -2.50 1.87
N TRP A 15 14.35 -2.58 3.11
CA TRP A 15 13.05 -3.12 3.43
C TRP A 15 11.94 -2.09 3.24
N VAL A 16 10.88 -2.47 2.55
CA VAL A 16 9.74 -1.62 2.19
C VAL A 16 8.42 -2.38 2.34
N PHE A 17 7.32 -1.64 2.33
CA PHE A 17 6.00 -2.20 2.07
C PHE A 17 5.83 -2.40 0.56
N PRO A 18 5.03 -3.38 0.12
CA PRO A 18 4.65 -3.45 -1.28
C PRO A 18 3.89 -2.20 -1.69
N GLY A 19 4.09 -1.74 -2.92
CA GLY A 19 3.44 -0.56 -3.43
C GLY A 19 4.17 0.10 -4.58
N GLY A 20 3.38 0.61 -5.51
CA GLY A 20 3.89 1.24 -6.72
C GLY A 20 3.00 2.37 -7.21
N LYS A 21 2.98 2.52 -8.54
CA LYS A 21 2.26 3.62 -9.18
C LYS A 21 0.83 3.19 -9.48
N VAL A 22 -0.10 4.14 -9.35
CA VAL A 22 -1.45 3.95 -9.90
C VAL A 22 -1.35 3.82 -11.42
N GLU A 23 -1.86 2.73 -11.94
CA GLU A 23 -1.99 2.46 -13.36
C GLU A 23 -3.35 2.89 -13.91
N ARG A 24 -3.47 2.97 -15.25
CA ARG A 24 -4.77 3.26 -15.88
C ARG A 24 -5.79 2.15 -15.64
N SER A 25 -5.32 0.90 -15.59
CA SER A 25 -6.10 -0.31 -15.34
C SER A 25 -6.83 -0.26 -13.98
N ASP A 26 -6.20 0.33 -12.96
CA ASP A 26 -6.77 0.49 -11.61
C ASP A 26 -8.04 1.34 -11.60
N ALA A 27 -8.19 2.28 -12.53
CA ALA A 27 -9.35 3.16 -12.58
C ALA A 27 -10.62 2.50 -13.16
N SER A 28 -10.51 1.26 -13.64
CA SER A 28 -11.60 0.48 -14.23
C SER A 28 -11.63 -0.98 -13.75
N ALA A 29 -10.79 -1.36 -12.79
CA ALA A 29 -10.74 -2.71 -12.27
C ALA A 29 -12.05 -3.05 -11.54
N ALA A 30 -12.49 -4.30 -11.67
CA ALA A 30 -13.59 -4.84 -10.86
C ALA A 30 -13.11 -5.06 -9.43
N PHE A 31 -14.01 -4.93 -8.46
CA PHE A 31 -13.76 -5.07 -7.03
C PHE A 31 -14.96 -5.74 -6.35
N ALA A 32 -14.73 -6.43 -5.23
CA ALA A 32 -15.78 -7.11 -4.49
C ALA A 32 -16.50 -6.14 -3.55
N THR A 33 -15.71 -5.31 -2.87
CA THR A 33 -16.16 -4.33 -1.88
C THR A 33 -15.55 -2.97 -2.19
N ASP A 34 -16.15 -1.90 -1.65
CA ASP A 34 -15.61 -0.55 -1.76
C ASP A 34 -14.98 -0.12 -0.43
N LEU A 35 -14.20 0.97 -0.47
CA LEU A 35 -13.59 1.56 0.72
C LEU A 35 -14.63 1.84 1.81
N SER A 36 -14.22 1.69 3.06
CA SER A 36 -15.03 2.10 4.22
C SER A 36 -15.45 3.58 4.08
N HIS A 37 -16.63 3.94 4.58
CA HIS A 37 -17.09 5.34 4.49
C HIS A 37 -16.08 6.33 5.10
N PRO A 38 -15.48 6.08 6.28
CA PRO A 38 -14.43 6.96 6.82
C PRO A 38 -13.22 7.14 5.90
N ASP A 39 -12.69 6.07 5.33
CA ASP A 39 -11.49 6.13 4.47
C ASP A 39 -11.80 6.78 3.12
N ALA A 40 -12.97 6.48 2.55
CA ALA A 40 -13.47 7.12 1.34
C ALA A 40 -13.60 8.64 1.55
N VAL A 41 -14.16 9.09 2.68
CA VAL A 41 -14.27 10.52 3.01
C VAL A 41 -12.88 11.16 3.12
N ARG A 42 -11.95 10.52 3.82
CA ARG A 42 -10.57 11.04 3.97
C ARG A 42 -9.86 11.19 2.64
N LEU A 43 -9.88 10.17 1.79
CA LEU A 43 -9.24 10.23 0.47
C LEU A 43 -9.91 11.25 -0.46
N THR A 44 -11.24 11.37 -0.39
CA THR A 44 -12.00 12.26 -1.30
C THR A 44 -11.84 13.74 -1.01
N ARG A 45 -11.34 14.11 0.17
CA ARG A 45 -10.88 15.48 0.45
C ARG A 45 -9.63 15.85 -0.35
N GLU A 46 -8.88 14.87 -0.83
CA GLU A 46 -7.60 15.07 -1.51
C GLU A 46 -7.71 14.90 -3.02
N VAL A 47 -8.53 13.95 -3.48
CA VAL A 47 -8.68 13.57 -4.89
C VAL A 47 -10.12 13.16 -5.20
N PRO A 48 -10.56 13.22 -6.47
CA PRO A 48 -11.91 12.75 -6.84
C PRO A 48 -12.16 11.27 -6.47
N PRO A 49 -13.41 10.86 -6.17
CA PRO A 49 -13.74 9.50 -5.71
C PRO A 49 -13.19 8.39 -6.60
N ARG A 50 -13.24 8.55 -7.92
CA ARG A 50 -12.68 7.56 -8.85
C ARG A 50 -11.17 7.38 -8.67
N ARG A 51 -10.43 8.46 -8.38
CA ARG A 51 -8.99 8.42 -8.17
C ARG A 51 -8.64 7.90 -6.77
N ALA A 52 -9.46 8.20 -5.75
CA ALA A 52 -9.34 7.61 -4.42
C ALA A 52 -9.43 6.08 -4.49
N ARG A 53 -10.45 5.56 -5.18
CA ARG A 53 -10.60 4.11 -5.39
C ARG A 53 -9.45 3.51 -6.18
N ALA A 54 -9.02 4.17 -7.26
CA ALA A 54 -7.87 3.70 -8.04
C ALA A 54 -6.58 3.62 -7.22
N MET A 55 -6.37 4.52 -6.24
CA MET A 55 -5.22 4.43 -5.32
C MET A 55 -5.32 3.21 -4.39
N ALA A 56 -6.50 2.91 -3.86
CA ALA A 56 -6.72 1.72 -3.04
C ALA A 56 -6.55 0.42 -3.87
N LEU A 57 -7.10 0.39 -5.08
CA LEU A 57 -6.92 -0.71 -6.02
C LEU A 57 -5.45 -0.93 -6.38
N ALA A 58 -4.70 0.14 -6.64
CA ALA A 58 -3.26 0.05 -6.88
C ALA A 58 -2.53 -0.59 -5.67
N ALA A 59 -2.91 -0.23 -4.44
CA ALA A 59 -2.30 -0.85 -3.25
C ALA A 59 -2.56 -2.35 -3.18
N VAL A 60 -3.76 -2.82 -3.52
CA VAL A 60 -4.09 -4.25 -3.58
C VAL A 60 -3.32 -4.95 -4.71
N ARG A 61 -3.31 -4.37 -5.92
CA ARG A 61 -2.60 -4.93 -7.08
C ARG A 61 -1.13 -5.09 -6.80
N GLU A 62 -0.46 -4.04 -6.32
CA GLU A 62 0.98 -4.07 -6.05
C GLU A 62 1.31 -5.03 -4.90
N THR A 63 0.43 -5.16 -3.90
CA THR A 63 0.57 -6.19 -2.86
C THR A 63 0.58 -7.59 -3.47
N PHE A 64 -0.34 -7.88 -4.40
CA PHE A 64 -0.36 -9.16 -5.10
C PHE A 64 0.84 -9.33 -6.04
N GLU A 65 1.17 -8.34 -6.87
CA GLU A 65 2.28 -8.42 -7.82
C GLU A 65 3.62 -8.63 -7.12
N GLU A 66 3.87 -7.95 -6.00
CA GLU A 66 5.16 -8.04 -5.30
C GLU A 66 5.24 -9.23 -4.34
N THR A 67 4.12 -9.69 -3.78
CA THR A 67 4.15 -10.68 -2.67
C THR A 67 3.25 -11.90 -2.88
N GLY A 68 2.44 -11.90 -3.94
CA GLY A 68 1.44 -12.93 -4.20
C GLY A 68 0.29 -12.99 -3.20
N LEU A 69 0.26 -12.10 -2.20
CA LEU A 69 -0.81 -12.03 -1.21
C LEU A 69 -2.08 -11.46 -1.84
N LEU A 70 -3.19 -12.16 -1.62
CA LEU A 70 -4.51 -11.83 -2.17
C LEU A 70 -5.39 -11.19 -1.09
N LEU A 71 -5.39 -9.86 -1.01
CA LEU A 71 -6.37 -9.10 -0.24
C LEU A 71 -7.67 -8.98 -1.05
N ALA A 72 -8.54 -9.97 -0.90
CA ALA A 72 -9.59 -10.24 -1.87
C ALA A 72 -10.73 -11.10 -1.32
N GLU A 73 -11.85 -11.06 -2.04
CA GLU A 73 -12.92 -12.05 -1.93
C GLU A 73 -12.86 -13.06 -3.09
N PRO A 74 -13.26 -14.33 -2.89
CA PRO A 74 -13.34 -15.32 -3.96
C PRO A 74 -14.34 -14.89 -5.05
N ALA A 75 -13.97 -15.09 -6.31
CA ALA A 75 -14.84 -14.80 -7.45
C ALA A 75 -14.53 -15.75 -8.62
N PRO A 76 -15.47 -15.98 -9.56
CA PRO A 76 -15.15 -16.74 -10.76
C PRO A 76 -13.92 -16.14 -11.48
N PRO A 77 -12.96 -16.98 -11.92
CA PRO A 77 -11.84 -16.54 -12.75
C PRO A 77 -12.33 -15.82 -13.99
N ALA A 78 -11.63 -14.76 -14.37
CA ALA A 78 -11.95 -14.00 -15.57
C ALA A 78 -10.68 -13.65 -16.35
N SER A 79 -10.77 -13.74 -17.67
CA SER A 79 -9.73 -13.25 -18.56
C SER A 79 -9.90 -11.74 -18.75
N VAL A 80 -8.93 -10.96 -18.25
CA VAL A 80 -8.88 -9.51 -18.40
C VAL A 80 -7.53 -9.08 -18.97
N VAL A 81 -7.47 -7.85 -19.49
CA VAL A 81 -6.24 -7.26 -20.03
C VAL A 81 -5.64 -6.28 -19.02
N GLY A 82 -4.31 -6.20 -18.96
CA GLY A 82 -3.55 -5.26 -18.11
C GLY A 82 -3.10 -5.88 -16.79
N GLY A 83 -2.68 -5.03 -15.84
CA GLY A 83 -2.10 -5.46 -14.56
C GLY A 83 -2.99 -6.37 -13.70
N TRP A 84 -4.30 -6.36 -13.92
CA TRP A 84 -5.25 -7.22 -13.19
C TRP A 84 -5.40 -8.63 -13.76
N ARG A 85 -4.69 -8.96 -14.85
CA ARG A 85 -4.81 -10.26 -15.55
C ARG A 85 -4.55 -11.43 -14.61
N GLU A 86 -3.43 -11.41 -13.90
CA GLU A 86 -3.01 -12.52 -13.02
C GLU A 86 -3.90 -12.62 -11.79
N PHE A 87 -4.25 -11.47 -11.19
CA PHE A 87 -5.19 -11.39 -10.07
C PHE A 87 -6.57 -11.96 -10.41
N ARG A 88 -7.11 -11.67 -11.61
CA ARG A 88 -8.41 -12.20 -12.03
C ARG A 88 -8.34 -13.65 -12.51
N ALA A 89 -7.20 -14.11 -13.01
CA ALA A 89 -6.99 -15.50 -13.41
C ALA A 89 -7.04 -16.47 -12.23
N VAL A 90 -6.61 -16.03 -11.03
CA VAL A 90 -6.68 -16.84 -9.81
C VAL A 90 -8.08 -16.88 -9.15
N GLY A 91 -9.06 -16.17 -9.72
CA GLY A 91 -10.44 -16.22 -9.20
C GLY A 91 -10.66 -15.36 -7.95
N ALA A 92 -10.19 -14.11 -7.98
CA ALA A 92 -10.30 -13.20 -6.84
C ALA A 92 -10.71 -11.79 -7.28
N LEU A 93 -11.53 -11.09 -6.48
CA LEU A 93 -11.83 -9.67 -6.64
C LEU A 93 -11.30 -8.89 -5.42
N PRO A 94 -10.65 -7.72 -5.61
CA PRO A 94 -10.14 -6.90 -4.50
C PRO A 94 -11.17 -6.61 -3.41
N ASP A 95 -10.76 -6.78 -2.16
CA ASP A 95 -11.52 -6.33 -0.99
C ASP A 95 -10.97 -4.98 -0.52
N LEU A 96 -11.65 -3.89 -0.86
CA LEU A 96 -11.25 -2.54 -0.47
C LEU A 96 -11.76 -2.16 0.92
N ALA A 97 -12.77 -2.85 1.45
CA ALA A 97 -13.30 -2.60 2.78
C ALA A 97 -12.30 -2.99 3.88
N ALA A 98 -11.41 -3.96 3.60
CA ALA A 98 -10.32 -4.35 4.49
C ALA A 98 -9.19 -3.30 4.60
N LEU A 99 -9.11 -2.34 3.68
CA LEU A 99 -8.08 -1.31 3.70
C LEU A 99 -8.47 -0.16 4.63
N SER A 100 -7.57 0.19 5.55
CA SER A 100 -7.59 1.43 6.33
C SER A 100 -6.55 2.41 5.79
N TYR A 101 -6.93 3.66 5.55
CA TYR A 101 -6.00 4.71 5.10
C TYR A 101 -5.25 5.30 6.31
N VAL A 102 -3.91 5.14 6.34
CA VAL A 102 -3.13 5.38 7.56
C VAL A 102 -2.12 6.50 7.51
N ALA A 103 -1.64 6.89 6.32
CA ALA A 103 -0.72 8.02 6.20
C ALA A 103 -0.65 8.55 4.76
N ARG A 104 -0.31 9.83 4.63
CA ARG A 104 0.11 10.44 3.36
C ARG A 104 1.53 10.95 3.47
N ALA A 105 2.34 10.76 2.43
CA ALA A 105 3.66 11.36 2.40
C ALA A 105 4.08 11.83 1.01
N ILE A 106 4.58 13.07 0.95
CA ILE A 106 5.15 13.65 -0.27
C ILE A 106 6.67 13.63 -0.17
N THR A 107 7.31 13.06 -1.19
CA THR A 107 8.76 13.07 -1.32
C THR A 107 9.28 14.52 -1.37
N PRO A 108 10.35 14.84 -0.61
CA PRO A 108 10.97 16.16 -0.62
C PRO A 108 11.25 16.71 -2.03
N PRO A 109 11.14 18.03 -2.26
CA PRO A 109 11.61 18.65 -3.51
C PRO A 109 13.10 18.39 -3.76
N GLY A 110 13.51 18.42 -5.03
CA GLY A 110 14.90 18.21 -5.45
C GLY A 110 15.32 16.74 -5.61
N ARG A 111 14.46 15.77 -5.30
CA ARG A 111 14.71 14.34 -5.60
C ARG A 111 14.37 14.04 -7.06
N THR A 112 15.20 13.21 -7.71
CA THR A 112 15.02 12.77 -9.11
C THR A 112 13.73 12.00 -9.33
N ARG A 113 13.28 11.25 -8.31
CA ARG A 113 11.97 10.60 -8.26
C ARG A 113 11.19 11.12 -7.07
N ARG A 114 9.93 11.49 -7.29
CA ARG A 114 9.04 12.02 -6.27
C ARG A 114 7.70 11.31 -6.32
N PHE A 115 7.17 11.06 -5.14
CA PHE A 115 5.89 10.39 -4.93
C PHE A 115 5.03 11.24 -4.00
N ASP A 116 3.72 11.19 -4.23
CA ASP A 116 2.68 11.63 -3.28
C ASP A 116 1.93 10.37 -2.85
N ALA A 117 2.55 9.63 -1.92
CA ALA A 117 2.17 8.28 -1.56
C ALA A 117 1.05 8.29 -0.51
N ARG A 118 0.10 7.38 -0.68
CA ARG A 118 -0.91 7.02 0.33
C ARG A 118 -0.56 5.64 0.85
N PHE A 119 -0.55 5.48 2.16
CA PHE A 119 -0.27 4.22 2.83
C PHE A 119 -1.56 3.66 3.39
N PHE A 120 -1.73 2.36 3.20
CA PHE A 120 -2.86 1.61 3.71
C PHE A 120 -2.35 0.50 4.63
N MET A 121 -3.19 0.09 5.58
CA MET A 121 -3.01 -1.15 6.32
C MET A 121 -4.25 -2.03 6.14
N ALA A 122 -4.05 -3.34 6.25
CA ALA A 122 -5.13 -4.33 6.30
C ALA A 122 -4.78 -5.38 7.35
N ASP A 123 -5.82 -5.99 7.92
CA ASP A 123 -5.64 -7.17 8.77
C ASP A 123 -5.36 -8.40 7.91
N ALA A 124 -4.43 -9.26 8.35
CA ALA A 124 -4.07 -10.47 7.60
C ALA A 124 -5.22 -11.48 7.48
N SER A 125 -6.25 -11.39 8.33
CA SER A 125 -7.47 -12.20 8.23
C SER A 125 -8.31 -11.90 6.99
N ALA A 126 -8.10 -10.75 6.33
CA ALA A 126 -8.73 -10.42 5.06
C ALA A 126 -7.98 -11.00 3.83
N LEU A 127 -6.88 -11.70 4.05
CA LEU A 127 -6.18 -12.41 2.98
C LEU A 127 -6.85 -13.75 2.71
N LEU A 128 -7.03 -14.10 1.43
CA LEU A 128 -7.48 -15.44 1.05
C LEU A 128 -6.48 -16.52 1.52
N HIS A 129 -5.18 -16.21 1.44
CA HIS A 129 -4.09 -17.04 1.93
C HIS A 129 -3.04 -16.14 2.61
N PRO A 130 -2.64 -16.44 3.86
CA PRO A 130 -1.72 -15.60 4.62
C PRO A 130 -0.25 -15.79 4.23
N GLU A 131 0.07 -16.86 3.50
CA GLU A 131 1.43 -17.16 3.07
C GLU A 131 1.76 -16.43 1.76
N PRO A 132 2.82 -15.59 1.75
CA PRO A 132 3.29 -14.96 0.52
C PRO A 132 3.69 -16.01 -0.51
N THR A 133 3.36 -15.77 -1.77
CA THR A 133 3.87 -16.56 -2.89
C THR A 133 4.92 -15.75 -3.65
N ALA A 134 5.77 -16.41 -4.44
CA ALA A 134 6.78 -15.69 -5.22
C ALA A 134 6.11 -14.64 -6.12
N GLY A 135 6.40 -13.36 -5.88
CA GLY A 135 5.89 -12.25 -6.67
C GLY A 135 6.69 -12.01 -7.95
N SER A 136 6.66 -10.78 -8.44
CA SER A 136 7.29 -10.31 -9.68
C SER A 136 8.82 -10.43 -9.72
N GLY A 137 9.46 -10.70 -8.58
CA GLY A 137 10.93 -10.74 -8.42
C GLY A 137 11.55 -9.37 -8.10
N GLU A 138 10.76 -8.33 -7.91
CA GLU A 138 11.25 -7.02 -7.43
C GLU A 138 11.75 -7.07 -5.98
N LEU A 139 11.15 -7.97 -5.20
CA LEU A 139 11.55 -8.29 -3.83
C LEU A 139 12.32 -9.61 -3.85
N ASP A 140 13.54 -9.61 -3.33
CA ASP A 140 14.34 -10.84 -3.21
C ASP A 140 14.08 -11.58 -1.90
N GLU A 141 13.37 -10.93 -0.98
CA GLU A 141 12.94 -11.50 0.30
C GLU A 141 11.60 -10.89 0.72
N ILE A 142 10.68 -11.74 1.17
CA ILE A 142 9.36 -11.36 1.69
C ILE A 142 9.18 -12.05 3.03
N ALA A 143 8.78 -11.28 4.05
CA ALA A 143 8.61 -11.81 5.40
C ALA A 143 7.47 -11.12 6.16
N TRP A 144 6.78 -11.93 6.96
CA TRP A 144 6.04 -11.46 8.13
C TRP A 144 7.04 -11.24 9.26
N LEU A 145 7.06 -10.01 9.80
CA LEU A 145 8.03 -9.61 10.81
C LEU A 145 7.29 -9.03 12.01
N PRO A 146 7.68 -9.39 13.24
CA PRO A 146 7.26 -8.65 14.43
C PRO A 146 7.62 -7.16 14.28
N LEU A 147 6.80 -6.29 14.87
CA LEU A 147 6.93 -4.85 14.65
C LEU A 147 8.23 -4.30 15.25
N GLU A 148 8.68 -4.86 16.37
CA GLU A 148 9.97 -4.61 17.00
C GLU A 148 11.14 -4.98 16.09
N ASP A 149 11.10 -6.14 15.44
CA ASP A 149 12.15 -6.61 14.53
C ASP A 149 12.17 -5.77 13.26
N ALA A 150 11.00 -5.46 12.71
CA ALA A 150 10.88 -4.62 11.52
C ALA A 150 11.54 -3.25 11.71
N ARG A 151 11.45 -2.66 12.92
CA ARG A 151 12.09 -1.37 13.24
C ARG A 151 13.62 -1.42 13.23
N ALA A 152 14.21 -2.59 13.46
CA ALA A 152 15.66 -2.78 13.45
C ALA A 152 16.26 -2.87 12.04
N LEU A 153 15.43 -3.06 11.00
CA LEU A 153 15.89 -3.16 9.61
C LEU A 153 16.41 -1.83 9.04
N ASP A 154 17.15 -1.91 7.92
CA ASP A 154 17.48 -0.74 7.10
C ASP A 154 16.25 -0.25 6.33
N LEU A 155 15.48 0.60 7.01
CA LEU A 155 14.27 1.21 6.50
C LEU A 155 14.51 2.62 5.97
N PRO A 156 13.89 2.99 4.84
CA PRO A 156 13.69 4.39 4.51
C PRO A 156 12.99 5.15 5.64
N ALA A 157 13.32 6.44 5.79
CA ALA A 157 12.75 7.28 6.83
C ALA A 157 11.20 7.28 6.84
N ILE A 158 10.59 7.30 5.65
CA ILE A 158 9.12 7.24 5.54
C ILE A 158 8.56 5.87 5.95
N THR A 159 9.20 4.77 5.57
CA THR A 159 8.78 3.42 5.98
C THR A 159 8.85 3.28 7.51
N ARG A 160 9.93 3.77 8.12
CA ARG A 160 10.10 3.81 9.58
C ARG A 160 9.00 4.62 10.26
N PHE A 161 8.68 5.80 9.71
CA PHE A 161 7.59 6.63 10.22
C PHE A 161 6.24 5.91 10.15
N VAL A 162 5.90 5.32 9.01
CA VAL A 162 4.62 4.62 8.81
C VAL A 162 4.51 3.36 9.68
N LEU A 163 5.60 2.62 9.93
CA LEU A 163 5.58 1.52 10.93
C LEU A 163 5.25 2.03 12.34
N GLY A 164 5.79 3.18 12.73
CA GLY A 164 5.43 3.83 13.99
C GLY A 164 3.95 4.20 14.05
N GLU A 165 3.42 4.75 12.95
CA GLU A 165 2.01 5.12 12.83
C GLU A 165 1.07 3.91 12.90
N VAL A 166 1.43 2.81 12.24
CA VAL A 166 0.68 1.54 12.34
C VAL A 166 0.64 1.05 13.78
N ALA A 167 1.79 1.06 14.49
CA ALA A 167 1.87 0.63 15.89
C ALA A 167 0.86 1.37 16.79
N GLU A 168 0.81 2.68 16.63
CA GLU A 168 -0.06 3.55 17.39
C GLU A 168 -1.53 3.44 16.98
N ARG A 169 -1.79 3.12 15.71
CA ARG A 169 -3.15 2.95 15.19
C ARG A 169 -3.75 1.63 15.65
N LEU A 170 -2.95 0.60 15.87
CA LEU A 170 -3.40 -0.66 16.48
C LEU A 170 -3.94 -0.44 17.91
N SER A 171 -3.36 0.50 18.68
CA SER A 171 -3.87 0.86 20.01
C SER A 171 -4.95 1.95 19.97
N ARG A 172 -4.91 2.83 18.95
CA ARG A 172 -5.83 3.97 18.76
C ARG A 172 -6.34 4.02 17.32
N PRO A 173 -7.32 3.17 16.93
CA PRO A 173 -7.75 3.01 15.53
C PRO A 173 -8.23 4.31 14.88
N ASN A 174 -8.85 5.19 15.67
CA ASN A 174 -9.45 6.45 15.19
C ASN A 174 -8.50 7.64 15.24
N ARG A 175 -7.19 7.45 15.44
CA ARG A 175 -6.25 8.57 15.50
C ARG A 175 -6.24 9.38 14.18
N PRO A 176 -5.95 10.68 14.24
CA PRO A 176 -5.84 11.52 13.05
C PRO A 176 -4.83 10.98 12.03
N LEU A 177 -5.08 11.26 10.75
CA LEU A 177 -4.26 10.82 9.63
C LEU A 177 -3.02 11.74 9.50
N PRO A 178 -1.79 11.22 9.66
CA PRO A 178 -0.59 12.00 9.44
C PRO A 178 -0.35 12.29 7.95
N PHE A 179 -0.03 13.54 7.65
CA PHE A 179 0.42 14.04 6.37
C PHE A 179 1.85 14.57 6.49
N VAL A 180 2.80 13.81 5.92
CA VAL A 180 4.23 14.13 5.95
C VAL A 180 4.65 14.85 4.66
N ARG A 181 5.24 16.03 4.81
CA ARG A 181 5.77 16.81 3.68
C ARG A 181 6.99 17.62 4.10
N MET A 182 7.69 18.20 3.11
CA MET A 182 8.77 19.14 3.37
C MET A 182 8.35 20.55 2.98
N VAL A 183 8.50 21.51 3.91
CA VAL A 183 8.15 22.92 3.73
C VAL A 183 9.36 23.75 4.12
N ARG A 184 9.87 24.58 3.19
CA ARG A 184 11.04 25.45 3.43
C ARG A 184 12.25 24.67 4.01
N GLY A 185 12.48 23.45 3.52
CA GLY A 185 13.59 22.59 3.95
C GLY A 185 13.35 21.83 5.26
N GLN A 186 12.19 21.99 5.91
CA GLN A 186 11.86 21.29 7.15
C GLN A 186 10.80 20.21 6.93
N HIS A 187 10.97 19.06 7.57
CA HIS A 187 9.93 18.03 7.62
C HIS A 187 8.79 18.51 8.52
N VAL A 188 7.57 18.46 7.98
CA VAL A 188 6.33 18.83 8.66
C VAL A 188 5.41 17.63 8.66
N VAL A 189 4.82 17.34 9.82
CA VAL A 189 3.77 16.33 9.99
C VAL A 189 2.51 17.04 10.47
N GLU A 190 1.50 17.09 9.61
CA GLU A 190 0.17 17.62 9.93
C GLU A 190 -0.79 16.46 10.17
N HIS A 191 -1.70 16.59 11.11
CA HIS A 191 -2.71 15.58 11.38
C HIS A 191 -4.04 16.05 10.80
N GLN A 192 -4.62 15.24 9.92
CA GLN A 192 -5.91 15.49 9.28
C GLN A 192 -6.98 14.63 9.96
N ASP A 193 -8.08 15.24 10.37
CA ASP A 193 -9.20 14.55 11.04
C ASP A 193 -10.04 13.71 10.08
#